data_AF-A0A852WL86-F1
#
_entry.id   AF-A0A852WL86-F1
#
_cell.length_a   1.000
_cell.length_b   1.000
_cell.length_c   1.000
_cell.angle_alpha   90.00
_cell.angle_beta   90.00
_cell.angle_gamma   90.00
#
_symmetry.space_group_name_H-M   'P 1'
#
loop_
_entity.id
_entity.type
_entity.pdbx_description
1 polymer ?
#
loop_
_entity_poly.entity_id
_entity_poly.type
_entity_poly.pdbx_seq_one_letter_code
_entity_poly.pdbx_strand_id
1 'polypeptide(L)'
;MAGVNGWEFIALIVLAVVILGPERLPEYAAKLAQFVRQARAMAEGAKGQLREQMGPEFDDIDWRQYDPRQYDPRRIVREALLDPTPVQPEGMGSSFAAGARGFDAAKPTPFDDDAT
;
A
#
# COMPACT_ATOMS: atom_id res chain seq x y z
N MET A 1 -1.74 16.32 -1.99
CA MET A 1 -1.96 15.06 -2.72
C MET A 1 -1.15 15.14 -4.01
N ALA A 2 -0.25 14.19 -4.28
CA ALA A 2 0.57 14.23 -5.50
C ALA A 2 -0.33 13.92 -6.70
N GLY A 3 -0.79 14.96 -7.40
CA GLY A 3 -1.52 14.83 -8.66
C GLY A 3 -0.53 14.65 -9.79
N VAL A 4 -0.10 13.40 -10.02
CA VAL A 4 0.72 13.07 -11.20
C VAL A 4 -0.21 12.68 -12.33
N ASN A 5 -0.31 13.55 -13.32
CA ASN A 5 -1.05 13.30 -14.54
C ASN A 5 -0.31 12.26 -15.40
N GLY A 6 -1.02 11.55 -16.28
CA GLY A 6 -0.42 10.51 -17.12
C GLY A 6 0.78 11.00 -17.96
N TRP A 7 0.77 12.27 -18.35
CA TRP A 7 1.90 12.88 -19.08
C TRP A 7 3.12 13.14 -18.19
N GLU A 8 2.91 13.54 -16.92
CA GLU A 8 3.99 13.74 -15.95
C GLU A 8 4.68 12.41 -15.63
N PHE A 9 3.91 11.32 -15.54
CA PHE A 9 4.47 9.98 -15.37
C PHE A 9 5.36 9.56 -16.55
N ILE A 10 4.94 9.84 -17.79
CA ILE A 10 5.76 9.59 -18.98
C ILE A 10 7.04 10.44 -18.95
N ALA A 11 6.93 11.72 -18.58
CA ALA A 11 8.10 12.61 -18.46
C ALA A 11 9.11 12.08 -17.44
N LEU A 12 8.65 11.54 -16.30
CA LEU A 12 9.52 10.93 -15.29
C LEU A 12 10.22 9.67 -15.83
N ILE A 13 9.52 8.83 -16.59
CA ILE A 13 10.14 7.64 -17.21
C ILE A 13 11.24 8.08 -18.19
N VAL A 14 10.96 9.05 -19.06
CA VAL A 14 11.95 9.57 -20.01
C VAL A 14 13.15 10.16 -19.27
N LEU A 15 12.92 10.93 -18.21
CA LEU A 15 13.99 11.48 -17.39
C LEU A 15 14.84 10.37 -16.74
N ALA A 16 14.21 9.33 -16.20
CA ALA A 16 14.90 8.18 -15.62
C ALA A 16 15.75 7.44 -16.66
N VAL A 17 15.23 7.27 -17.89
CA VAL A 17 15.97 6.68 -19.02
C VAL A 17 17.20 7.51 -19.38
N VAL A 18 17.08 8.83 -19.40
CA VAL A 18 18.20 9.73 -19.71
C VAL A 18 19.27 9.69 -18.62
N ILE A 19 18.87 9.73 -17.34
CA ILE A 19 19.80 9.71 -16.21
C ILE A 19 20.55 8.38 -16.11
N LEU A 20 19.83 7.26 -16.26
CA LEU A 20 20.41 5.92 -16.12
C LEU A 20 21.12 5.44 -17.41
N GLY A 21 20.70 5.99 -18.55
CA GLY A 21 21.15 5.61 -19.89
C GLY A 21 20.26 4.51 -20.51
N PRO A 22 19.79 4.69 -21.76
CA PRO A 22 18.90 3.73 -22.43
C PRO A 22 19.57 2.37 -22.66
N GLU A 23 20.89 2.35 -22.85
CA GLU A 23 21.68 1.13 -23.06
C GLU A 23 21.73 0.23 -21.80
N ARG A 24 21.68 0.82 -20.59
CA ARG A 24 21.83 0.07 -19.33
C ARG A 24 20.50 -0.38 -18.73
N LEU A 25 19.40 0.31 -19.05
CA LEU A 25 18.05 -0.06 -18.63
C LEU A 25 17.66 -1.51 -18.92
N PRO A 26 17.83 -2.06 -20.14
CA PRO A 26 17.44 -3.44 -20.41
C PRO A 26 18.25 -4.45 -19.57
N GLU A 27 19.52 -4.14 -19.29
CA GLU A 27 20.37 -4.95 -18.42
C GLU A 27 19.84 -4.97 -16.98
N TYR A 28 19.49 -3.81 -16.42
CA TYR A 28 18.92 -3.72 -15.06
C TYR A 28 17.52 -4.33 -14.98
N ALA A 29 16.68 -4.13 -16.00
CA ALA A 29 15.36 -4.73 -16.06
C ALA A 29 15.46 -6.27 -16.12
N ALA A 30 16.41 -6.82 -16.87
CA ALA A 30 16.67 -8.25 -16.90
C ALA A 30 17.10 -8.79 -15.53
N LYS A 31 18.00 -8.08 -14.82
CA LYS A 31 18.43 -8.44 -13.46
C LYS A 31 17.26 -8.41 -12.47
N LEU A 32 16.43 -7.38 -12.53
CA LEU A 32 15.23 -7.28 -11.70
C LEU A 32 14.25 -8.42 -12.02
N ALA A 33 14.02 -8.72 -13.29
CA ALA A 33 13.14 -9.81 -13.70
C ALA A 33 13.65 -11.17 -13.19
N GLN A 34 14.96 -11.41 -13.25
CA GLN A 34 15.58 -12.61 -12.68
C GLN A 34 15.38 -12.67 -11.16
N PHE A 35 15.61 -11.55 -10.45
CA PHE A 35 15.37 -11.46 -9.02
C PHE A 35 13.91 -11.75 -8.65
N VAL A 36 12.96 -11.15 -9.37
CA VAL A 36 11.52 -11.39 -9.15
C VAL A 36 11.15 -12.86 -9.40
N ARG A 37 11.70 -13.49 -10.45
CA ARG A 37 11.49 -14.92 -10.71
C ARG A 37 12.02 -15.79 -9.58
N GLN A 38 13.21 -15.48 -9.07
CA GLN A 38 13.82 -16.22 -7.97
C GLN A 38 13.05 -16.02 -6.65
N ALA A 39 12.66 -14.77 -6.35
CA ALA A 39 11.82 -14.46 -5.20
C ALA A 39 10.48 -15.20 -5.27
N ARG A 40 9.86 -15.26 -6.45
CA ARG A 40 8.63 -16.02 -6.68
C ARG A 40 8.84 -17.53 -6.47
N ALA A 41 9.90 -18.10 -7.03
CA ALA A 41 10.21 -19.52 -6.85
C ALA A 41 10.46 -19.86 -5.36
N MET A 42 11.15 -18.98 -4.64
CA MET A 42 11.37 -19.12 -3.20
C MET A 42 10.06 -19.04 -2.40
N ALA A 43 9.18 -18.09 -2.75
CA ALA A 43 7.86 -17.96 -2.12
C ALA A 43 6.97 -19.18 -2.38
N GLU A 44 6.96 -19.71 -3.62
CA GLU A 44 6.22 -20.93 -3.97
C GLU A 44 6.79 -22.16 -3.22
N GLY A 45 8.10 -22.29 -3.10
CA GLY A 45 8.75 -23.36 -2.34
C GLY A 45 8.49 -23.27 -0.83
N ALA A 46 8.51 -22.07 -0.25
CA ALA A 46 8.15 -21.83 1.14
C ALA A 46 6.67 -22.15 1.39
N LYS A 47 5.77 -21.73 0.50
CA LYS A 47 4.34 -22.05 0.55
C LYS A 47 4.11 -23.57 0.51
N GLY A 48 4.86 -24.30 -0.32
CA GLY A 48 4.81 -25.77 -0.38
C GLY A 48 5.18 -26.41 0.96
N GLN A 49 6.32 -26.03 1.54
CA GLN A 49 6.78 -26.56 2.84
C GLN A 49 5.84 -26.22 4.00
N LEU A 50 5.24 -25.03 3.98
CA LEU A 50 4.31 -24.58 5.01
C LEU A 50 2.96 -25.31 4.90
N ARG A 51 2.50 -25.59 3.67
CA ARG A 51 1.31 -26.42 3.41
C ARG A 51 1.51 -27.88 3.84
N GLU A 52 2.72 -28.41 3.68
CA GLU A 52 3.06 -29.79 4.03
C GLU A 52 3.23 -30.00 5.54
N GLN A 53 3.66 -28.96 6.28
CA GLN A 53 3.85 -29.00 7.73
C GLN A 53 2.62 -28.61 8.55
N MET A 54 1.78 -27.69 8.08
CA MET A 54 0.58 -27.24 8.82
C MET A 54 -0.68 -28.07 8.52
N GLY A 55 -0.67 -28.93 7.50
CA GLY A 55 -1.86 -29.72 7.15
C GLY A 55 -3.07 -28.82 6.81
N PRO A 56 -4.33 -29.30 6.98
CA PRO A 56 -5.54 -28.61 6.52
C PRO A 56 -5.77 -27.19 7.09
N GLU A 57 -5.03 -26.74 8.10
CA GLU A 57 -5.04 -25.36 8.60
C GLU A 57 -4.48 -24.33 7.58
N PHE A 58 -3.84 -24.78 6.50
CA PHE A 58 -3.40 -23.91 5.39
C PHE A 58 -4.55 -23.41 4.50
N ASP A 59 -5.67 -24.13 4.46
CA ASP A 59 -6.84 -23.78 3.62
C ASP A 59 -7.72 -22.69 4.26
N ASP A 60 -7.61 -22.47 5.59
CA ASP A 60 -8.34 -21.40 6.30
C ASP A 60 -7.68 -20.01 6.16
N ILE A 61 -6.48 -19.94 5.60
CA ILE A 61 -5.85 -18.66 5.28
C ILE A 61 -6.38 -18.22 3.91
N ASP A 62 -7.21 -17.17 3.90
CA ASP A 62 -7.88 -16.63 2.72
C ASP A 62 -6.90 -15.88 1.80
N TRP A 63 -5.93 -16.58 1.20
CA TRP A 63 -4.93 -16.01 0.29
C TRP A 63 -5.55 -15.42 -0.99
N ARG A 64 -6.81 -15.74 -1.29
CA ARG A 64 -7.54 -15.21 -2.45
C ARG A 64 -7.81 -13.71 -2.31
N GLN A 65 -7.88 -13.19 -1.09
CA GLN A 65 -8.03 -11.75 -0.85
C GLN A 65 -6.74 -10.95 -1.18
N TYR A 66 -5.59 -11.63 -1.25
CA TYR A 66 -4.29 -11.03 -1.55
C TYR A 66 -3.75 -11.35 -2.95
N ASP A 67 -4.51 -12.06 -3.79
CA ASP A 67 -4.12 -12.34 -5.17
C ASP A 67 -4.27 -11.07 -6.03
N PRO A 68 -3.18 -10.45 -6.51
CA PRO A 68 -3.23 -9.19 -7.26
C PRO A 68 -4.02 -9.28 -8.57
N ARG A 69 -4.24 -10.50 -9.09
CA ARG A 69 -4.96 -10.74 -10.35
C ARG A 69 -6.46 -10.94 -10.14
N GLN A 70 -6.89 -11.15 -8.89
CA GLN A 70 -8.30 -11.32 -8.52
C GLN A 70 -8.92 -10.03 -7.96
N TYR A 71 -8.18 -8.91 -7.96
CA TYR A 71 -8.73 -7.57 -7.81
C TYR A 71 -9.56 -7.22 -9.06
N ASP A 72 -10.74 -7.84 -9.17
CA ASP A 72 -11.62 -7.71 -10.33
C ASP A 72 -12.49 -6.46 -10.13
N PRO A 73 -12.21 -5.34 -10.84
CA PRO A 73 -12.85 -4.05 -10.61
C PRO A 73 -14.38 -4.11 -10.79
N ARG A 74 -14.86 -5.11 -11.53
CA ARG A 74 -16.29 -5.36 -11.74
C ARG A 74 -17.02 -5.76 -10.45
N ARG A 75 -16.34 -6.39 -9.48
CA ARG A 75 -16.97 -6.71 -8.19
C ARG A 75 -17.20 -5.45 -7.35
N ILE A 76 -16.22 -4.56 -7.29
CA ILE A 76 -16.31 -3.27 -6.58
C ILE A 76 -17.42 -2.40 -7.16
N VAL A 77 -17.55 -2.34 -8.49
CA VAL A 77 -18.61 -1.57 -9.16
C VAL A 77 -19.99 -2.20 -8.96
N ARG A 78 -20.08 -3.55 -8.95
CA ARG A 78 -21.35 -4.25 -8.67
C ARG A 78 -21.76 -4.07 -7.22
N GLU A 79 -20.84 -4.14 -6.27
CA GLU A 79 -21.12 -3.83 -4.86
C GLU A 79 -21.59 -2.38 -4.69
N ALA A 80 -21.01 -1.42 -5.42
CA ALA A 80 -21.46 -0.03 -5.40
C ALA A 80 -22.82 0.23 -6.09
N LEU A 81 -23.26 -0.65 -7.01
CA LEU A 81 -24.53 -0.51 -7.74
C LEU A 81 -25.68 -1.33 -7.12
N LEU A 82 -25.38 -2.44 -6.43
CA LEU A 82 -26.38 -3.31 -5.79
C LEU A 82 -26.69 -2.91 -4.34
N ASP A 83 -25.93 -2.01 -3.73
CA ASP A 83 -26.21 -1.48 -2.39
C ASP A 83 -26.83 -0.06 -2.49
N PRO A 84 -28.17 0.08 -2.54
CA PRO A 84 -28.84 1.37 -2.53
C PRO A 84 -28.96 1.93 -1.10
N THR A 85 -28.06 1.60 -0.19
CA THR A 85 -27.99 2.27 1.10
C THR A 85 -27.12 3.51 0.91
N PRO A 86 -27.67 4.74 0.95
CA PRO A 86 -26.82 5.91 1.02
C PRO A 86 -26.09 5.82 2.35
N VAL A 87 -24.84 5.37 2.32
CA VAL A 87 -23.94 5.51 3.44
C VAL A 87 -23.72 7.01 3.61
N GLN A 88 -24.62 7.63 4.37
CA GLN A 88 -24.28 8.81 5.14
C GLN A 88 -22.97 8.43 5.86
N PRO A 89 -21.88 9.21 5.69
CA PRO A 89 -20.62 8.92 6.34
C PRO A 89 -20.76 9.22 7.84
N GLU A 90 -21.55 8.42 8.54
CA GLU A 90 -21.60 8.35 9.99
C GLU A 90 -20.34 7.61 10.45
N GLY A 91 -19.26 8.37 10.64
CA GLY A 91 -18.02 7.78 11.14
C GLY A 91 -16.74 8.51 10.79
N MET A 92 -16.77 9.56 9.97
CA MET A 92 -15.66 10.51 9.89
C MET A 92 -16.09 11.87 10.44
N GLY A 93 -16.71 11.84 11.62
CA GLY A 93 -16.83 13.00 12.48
C GLY A 93 -15.42 13.47 12.84
N SER A 94 -14.98 14.54 12.18
CA SER A 94 -14.29 15.69 12.80
C SER A 94 -13.30 15.39 13.93
N SER A 95 -12.48 14.35 13.81
CA SER A 95 -11.48 14.01 14.84
C SER A 95 -10.16 14.79 14.68
N PHE A 96 -10.06 15.66 13.67
CA PHE A 96 -9.01 16.68 13.57
C PHE A 96 -9.42 18.06 14.12
N ALA A 97 -10.60 18.18 14.74
CA ALA A 97 -11.00 19.38 15.48
C ALA A 97 -10.87 19.22 17.01
N ALA A 98 -10.09 18.23 17.47
CA ALA A 98 -9.73 18.10 18.87
C ALA A 98 -8.55 19.03 19.20
N GLY A 99 -8.88 20.28 19.53
CA GLY A 99 -8.12 21.03 20.53
C GLY A 99 -6.86 21.73 20.07
N ALA A 100 -6.95 22.63 19.09
CA ALA A 100 -6.10 23.82 19.11
C ALA A 100 -6.63 24.77 20.22
N ARG A 101 -6.49 24.39 21.49
CA ARG A 101 -6.48 25.40 22.55
C ARG A 101 -5.19 26.17 22.34
N GLY A 102 -5.31 27.41 21.86
CA GLY A 102 -4.18 28.30 21.66
C GLY A 102 -3.31 28.35 22.91
N PHE A 103 -2.01 28.41 22.72
CA PHE A 103 -1.02 28.61 23.77
C PHE A 103 -1.36 29.89 24.55
N ASP A 104 -1.70 29.73 25.84
CA ASP A 104 -2.02 30.83 26.74
C ASP A 104 -0.72 31.32 27.39
N ALA A 105 -0.12 32.36 26.81
CA ALA A 105 1.17 32.91 27.23
C ALA A 105 1.16 33.50 28.65
N ALA A 106 -0.01 33.68 29.26
CA ALA A 106 -0.15 34.16 30.63
C ALA A 106 0.00 33.03 31.68
N LYS A 107 0.00 31.76 31.25
CA LYS A 107 0.21 30.63 32.16
C LYS A 107 1.64 30.11 32.07
N PRO A 108 2.35 29.92 33.20
CA PRO A 108 3.65 29.28 33.20
C PRO A 108 3.51 27.85 32.68
N THR A 109 4.45 27.44 31.82
CA THR A 109 4.54 26.07 31.33
C THR A 109 4.76 25.12 32.52
N PRO A 110 3.97 24.04 32.65
CA PRO A 110 4.15 23.07 33.73
C PRO A 110 5.56 22.47 33.70
N PHE A 111 6.20 22.37 34.87
CA PHE A 111 7.49 21.72 35.04
C PHE A 111 7.27 20.19 35.08
N ASP A 112 8.16 19.43 34.43
CA ASP A 112 8.12 17.97 34.39
C ASP A 112 9.14 17.42 35.39
N ASP A 113 8.63 16.84 36.48
CA ASP A 113 9.43 16.37 37.62
C ASP A 113 10.09 14.98 37.37
N ASP A 114 9.72 14.29 36.29
CA ASP A 114 10.23 12.94 35.97
C ASP A 114 11.52 12.97 35.10
N ALA A 115 12.06 14.16 34.82
CA ALA A 115 13.20 14.35 33.90
C ALA A 115 14.60 14.27 34.57
N THR A 116 14.77 13.52 35.66
CA THR A 116 16.07 13.33 36.36
C THR A 116 16.63 11.92 36.21
#